data_AF-A0AAQ3MTH8-F1
#
_entry.id   AF-A0AAQ3MTH8-F1
#
_cell.length_a   1.000
_cell.length_b   1.000
_cell.length_c   1.000
_cell.angle_alpha   90.00
_cell.angle_beta   90.00
_cell.angle_gamma   90.00
#
_symmetry.space_group_name_H-M   'P 1'
#
loop_
_entity.id
_entity.type
_entity.pdbx_description
1 polymer ?
#
loop_
_entity_poly.entity_id
_entity_poly.type
_entity_poly.pdbx_seq_one_letter_code
_entity_poly.pdbx_strand_id
1 'polypeptide(L)'
;MYSDAEAESESERNRMSCGADEEEQGSFKSLAKQTEQSYQLQLALALRLSSHASSSSDHSSSPTQTLSHRFWVDGCLQYSDKILDGFYLIHGMDAYTWTLSTDLQNVGIIPSFESLMSVEPSDDSSIVVVAVDKSRDPGLRELQNRVASLSNNWITTKDATDQLASLICNRMGGGSLTEENLVIRWKECTQLLKSCLHSVILPIGSLPIGLCVHRALLFKVLADLINLPCRIAKGCKYCRNDVGASCIVQFGSDRFVALIK
;
A
#
# COMPACT_ATOMS: atom_id res chain seq x y z
N MET A 1 -68.37 49.44 -49.42
CA MET A 1 -68.57 50.23 -48.18
C MET A 1 -67.93 49.44 -47.05
N TYR A 2 -66.85 50.00 -46.47
CA TYR A 2 -66.10 49.62 -45.24
C TYR A 2 -65.44 48.22 -45.20
N SER A 3 -64.10 48.08 -45.25
CA SER A 3 -63.05 48.34 -44.19
C SER A 3 -62.99 47.17 -43.18
N ASP A 4 -61.87 46.56 -42.78
CA ASP A 4 -60.44 46.94 -42.73
C ASP A 4 -59.51 45.70 -42.62
N ALA A 5 -58.23 45.92 -42.97
CA ALA A 5 -56.95 45.47 -42.37
C ALA A 5 -56.80 44.03 -41.81
N GLU A 6 -55.69 43.30 -41.93
CA GLU A 6 -54.26 43.58 -42.19
C GLU A 6 -53.59 42.19 -42.32
N ALA A 7 -52.58 42.01 -43.19
CA ALA A 7 -51.35 41.28 -42.90
C ALA A 7 -50.53 40.94 -44.17
N GLU A 8 -49.21 41.03 -44.00
CA GLU A 8 -48.11 40.49 -44.83
C GLU A 8 -47.77 41.26 -46.11
N SER A 9 -46.51 41.58 -46.41
CA SER A 9 -45.25 41.51 -45.67
C SER A 9 -44.24 42.24 -46.54
N GLU A 10 -43.50 43.21 -46.01
CA GLU A 10 -42.21 43.56 -46.59
C GLU A 10 -41.34 44.24 -45.53
N SER A 11 -40.05 43.88 -45.58
CA SER A 11 -38.96 44.32 -44.71
C SER A 11 -38.89 43.65 -43.33
N GLU A 12 -37.98 42.68 -43.22
CA GLU A 12 -36.85 42.81 -42.29
C GLU A 12 -35.80 41.76 -42.63
N ARG A 13 -35.04 42.11 -43.66
CA ARG A 13 -33.73 41.53 -43.94
C ARG A 13 -32.74 42.11 -42.92
N ASN A 14 -32.85 41.74 -41.64
CA ASN A 14 -31.77 41.92 -40.67
C ASN A 14 -32.04 41.18 -39.34
N ARG A 15 -31.40 40.02 -39.13
CA ARG A 15 -30.77 39.59 -37.86
C ARG A 15 -30.23 38.18 -38.00
N MET A 16 -29.03 38.11 -38.58
CA MET A 16 -28.08 37.03 -38.37
C MET A 16 -27.29 37.33 -37.09
N SER A 17 -26.93 36.29 -36.34
CA SER A 17 -25.80 36.24 -35.39
C SER A 17 -26.02 36.84 -33.99
N CYS A 18 -26.48 36.04 -33.02
CA CYS A 18 -26.33 36.32 -31.58
C CYS A 18 -26.40 35.06 -30.67
N GLY A 19 -26.22 33.84 -31.19
CA GLY A 19 -26.52 32.61 -30.40
C GLY A 19 -25.36 31.63 -30.18
N ALA A 20 -24.26 31.71 -30.94
CA ALA A 20 -23.19 30.71 -30.90
C ALA A 20 -21.94 31.16 -30.09
N ASP A 21 -21.72 32.47 -29.97
CA ASP A 21 -20.48 33.01 -29.39
C ASP A 21 -20.44 32.96 -27.85
N GLU A 22 -21.58 32.91 -27.17
CA GLU A 22 -21.66 32.95 -25.70
C GLU A 22 -21.40 31.58 -25.05
N GLU A 23 -21.88 30.48 -25.67
CA GLU A 23 -21.65 29.12 -25.18
C GLU A 23 -20.19 28.66 -25.38
N GLU A 24 -19.58 29.01 -26.52
CA GLU A 24 -18.15 28.75 -26.77
C GLU A 24 -17.27 29.53 -25.78
N GLN A 25 -17.56 30.82 -25.55
CA GLN A 25 -16.79 31.62 -24.59
C GLN A 25 -16.93 31.15 -23.14
N GLY A 26 -18.10 30.62 -22.74
CA GLY A 26 -18.30 30.00 -21.43
C GLY A 26 -17.47 28.73 -21.25
N SER A 27 -17.43 27.89 -22.28
CA SER A 27 -16.62 26.65 -22.32
C SER A 27 -15.12 26.93 -22.26
N PHE A 28 -14.63 27.90 -23.06
CA PHE A 28 -13.22 28.29 -23.06
C PHE A 28 -12.77 28.93 -21.74
N LYS A 29 -13.62 29.74 -21.08
CA LYS A 29 -13.32 30.30 -19.75
C LYS A 29 -13.25 29.23 -18.67
N SER A 30 -14.11 28.21 -18.74
CA SER A 30 -14.07 27.05 -17.85
C SER A 30 -12.78 26.23 -18.05
N LEU A 31 -12.41 25.98 -19.30
CA LEU A 31 -11.20 25.25 -19.66
C LEU A 31 -9.92 26.00 -19.25
N ALA A 32 -9.89 27.32 -19.46
CA ALA A 32 -8.77 28.17 -19.06
C ALA A 32 -8.58 28.16 -17.53
N LYS A 33 -9.67 28.26 -16.77
CA LYS A 33 -9.65 28.22 -15.31
C LYS A 33 -9.22 26.86 -14.78
N GLN A 34 -9.68 25.76 -15.38
CA GLN A 34 -9.26 24.41 -15.02
C GLN A 34 -7.77 24.18 -15.33
N THR A 35 -7.28 24.72 -16.45
CA THR A 35 -5.87 24.64 -16.83
C THR A 35 -4.98 25.43 -15.87
N GLU A 36 -5.41 26.63 -15.47
CA GLU A 36 -4.70 27.46 -14.50
C GLU A 36 -4.65 26.79 -13.12
N GLN A 37 -5.76 26.22 -12.65
CA GLN A 37 -5.78 25.47 -11.39
C GLN A 37 -4.85 24.25 -11.43
N SER A 38 -4.87 23.51 -12.54
CA SER A 38 -3.98 22.35 -12.74
C SER A 38 -2.51 22.77 -12.73
N TYR A 39 -2.18 23.89 -13.39
CA TYR A 39 -0.84 24.46 -13.40
C TYR A 39 -0.40 24.92 -12.01
N GLN A 40 -1.26 25.61 -11.26
CA GLN A 40 -0.95 26.03 -9.90
C GLN A 40 -0.73 24.84 -8.96
N LEU A 41 -1.51 23.76 -9.11
CA LEU A 41 -1.31 22.52 -8.35
C LEU A 41 0.02 21.84 -8.72
N GLN A 42 0.36 21.76 -10.00
CA GLN A 42 1.64 21.22 -10.46
C GLN A 42 2.84 22.06 -9.99
N LEU A 43 2.71 23.39 -10.02
CA LEU A 43 3.73 24.31 -9.53
C LEU A 43 3.90 24.20 -8.01
N ALA A 44 2.80 24.15 -7.25
CA ALA A 44 2.85 23.93 -5.81
C ALA A 44 3.49 22.58 -5.46
N LEU A 45 3.21 21.53 -6.23
CA LEU A 45 3.85 20.23 -6.09
C LEU A 45 5.36 20.30 -6.41
N ALA A 46 5.74 20.94 -7.51
CA ALA A 46 7.13 21.07 -7.91
C ALA A 46 7.95 21.90 -6.90
N LEU A 47 7.42 23.02 -6.43
CA LEU A 47 8.03 23.84 -5.39
C LEU A 47 8.18 23.06 -4.08
N ARG A 48 7.16 22.28 -3.70
CA ARG A 48 7.20 21.39 -2.53
C ARG A 48 8.33 20.35 -2.64
N LEU A 49 8.43 19.66 -3.77
CA LEU A 49 9.51 18.68 -3.99
C LEU A 49 10.90 19.34 -3.96
N SER A 50 11.01 20.58 -4.45
CA SER A 50 12.27 21.35 -4.49
C SER A 50 12.77 21.77 -3.10
N SER A 51 11.86 22.21 -2.21
CA SER A 51 12.21 22.58 -0.83
C SER A 51 12.66 21.39 0.02
N HIS A 52 12.11 20.20 -0.25
CA HIS A 52 12.51 18.98 0.47
C HIS A 52 13.89 18.45 0.08
N ALA A 53 14.35 18.69 -1.15
CA ALA A 53 15.72 18.32 -1.56
C ALA A 53 16.80 19.18 -0.87
N SER A 54 16.42 20.33 -0.32
CA SER A 54 17.31 21.28 0.36
C SER A 54 17.18 21.26 1.89
N SER A 55 16.10 20.70 2.45
CA SER A 55 15.97 20.43 3.88
C SER A 55 16.45 19.01 4.21
N SER A 56 17.70 18.87 4.62
CA SER A 56 18.11 17.70 5.43
C SER A 56 17.43 17.83 6.79
N SER A 57 16.19 17.35 6.92
CA SER A 57 15.52 17.36 8.22
C SER A 57 16.23 16.38 9.16
N ASP A 58 16.57 16.86 10.35
CA ASP A 58 17.24 16.15 11.45
C ASP A 58 16.40 15.00 12.07
N HIS A 59 15.43 14.46 11.33
CA HIS A 59 14.78 13.22 11.70
C HIS A 59 15.70 12.08 11.28
N SER A 60 16.58 11.63 12.18
CA SER A 60 17.32 10.38 12.01
C SER A 60 16.31 9.22 11.98
N SER A 61 15.62 9.04 10.85
CA SER A 61 14.74 7.90 10.63
C SER A 61 15.58 6.65 10.81
N SER A 62 15.12 5.75 11.67
CA SER A 62 15.83 4.50 11.85
C SER A 62 15.93 3.77 10.49
N PRO A 63 16.97 2.97 10.25
CA PRO A 63 17.08 2.20 9.00
C PRO A 63 15.85 1.31 8.78
N THR A 64 15.22 0.83 9.86
CA THR A 64 13.98 0.05 9.82
C THR A 64 12.77 0.88 9.40
N GLN A 65 12.63 2.12 9.89
CA GLN A 65 11.57 3.04 9.47
C GLN A 65 11.73 3.42 7.99
N THR A 66 12.96 3.66 7.54
CA THR A 66 13.25 3.95 6.13
C THR A 66 12.87 2.79 5.21
N LEU A 67 13.22 1.55 5.60
CA LEU A 67 12.80 0.35 4.86
C LEU A 67 11.28 0.14 4.87
N SER A 68 10.63 0.41 6.01
CA SER A 68 9.18 0.31 6.17
C SER A 68 8.45 1.31 5.27
N HIS A 69 8.92 2.56 5.26
CA HIS A 69 8.42 3.60 4.36
C HIS A 69 8.57 3.21 2.89
N ARG A 70 9.78 2.82 2.48
CA ARG A 70 10.03 2.42 1.10
C ARG A 70 9.15 1.24 0.69
N PHE A 71 9.00 0.24 1.56
CA PHE A 71 8.13 -0.90 1.27
C PHE A 71 6.65 -0.50 1.17
N TRP A 72 6.19 0.40 2.03
CA TRP A 72 4.80 0.88 2.00
C TRP A 72 4.48 1.66 0.73
N VAL A 73 5.44 2.44 0.21
CA VAL A 73 5.30 3.22 -1.03
C VAL A 73 5.48 2.33 -2.28
N ASP A 74 6.59 1.59 -2.36
CA ASP A 74 6.98 0.86 -3.57
C ASP A 74 6.33 -0.54 -3.65
N GLY A 75 5.89 -1.10 -2.53
CA GLY A 75 5.39 -2.47 -2.42
C GLY A 75 6.44 -3.55 -2.70
N CYS A 76 7.73 -3.20 -2.66
CA CYS A 76 8.82 -4.09 -3.07
C CYS A 76 9.99 -4.07 -2.07
N LEU A 77 10.66 -5.21 -1.93
CA LEU A 77 11.96 -5.36 -1.26
C LEU A 77 12.94 -6.03 -2.21
N GLN A 78 14.20 -5.61 -2.21
CA GLN A 78 15.28 -6.16 -3.01
C GLN A 78 15.89 -7.40 -2.37
N TYR A 79 16.74 -8.11 -3.13
CA TYR A 79 17.47 -9.28 -2.61
C TYR A 79 18.43 -8.92 -1.46
N SER A 80 19.04 -7.73 -1.54
CA SER A 80 19.96 -7.20 -0.54
C SER A 80 19.27 -6.67 0.71
N ASP A 81 17.96 -6.41 0.64
CA ASP A 81 17.23 -5.89 1.79
C ASP A 81 17.07 -6.97 2.84
N LYS A 82 17.26 -6.60 4.11
CA LYS A 82 17.04 -7.45 5.28
C LYS A 82 15.96 -6.84 6.14
N ILE A 83 14.95 -7.63 6.50
CA ILE A 83 13.90 -7.18 7.40
C ILE A 83 14.43 -7.30 8.83
N LEU A 84 14.65 -6.13 9.45
CA LEU A 84 15.15 -6.00 10.82
C LEU A 84 14.00 -5.78 11.80
N ASP A 85 14.29 -5.96 13.09
CA ASP A 85 13.32 -5.72 14.16
C ASP A 85 12.91 -4.25 14.18
N GLY A 86 11.60 -4.01 14.36
CA GLY A 86 10.99 -2.69 14.22
C GLY A 86 10.60 -2.33 12.79
N PHE A 87 10.68 -3.26 11.83
CA PHE A 87 10.01 -3.10 10.54
C PHE A 87 8.49 -3.19 10.70
N TYR A 88 7.72 -2.39 9.98
CA TYR A 88 6.26 -2.42 10.03
C TYR A 88 5.59 -2.09 8.70
N LEU A 89 4.35 -2.55 8.55
CA LEU A 89 3.48 -2.29 7.40
C LEU A 89 2.16 -1.70 7.89
N ILE A 90 1.71 -0.59 7.29
CA ILE A 90 0.45 0.08 7.64
C ILE A 90 -0.65 -0.33 6.65
N HIS A 91 -1.81 -0.71 7.19
CA HIS A 91 -3.07 -0.94 6.49
C HIS A 91 -4.12 0.09 6.90
N GLY A 92 -5.14 0.25 6.06
CA GLY A 92 -6.25 1.20 6.29
C GLY A 92 -5.91 2.64 5.95
N MET A 93 -4.64 2.92 5.67
CA MET A 93 -4.11 4.19 5.18
C MET A 93 -3.20 3.89 3.99
N ASP A 94 -3.37 4.56 2.87
CA ASP A 94 -2.40 4.52 1.77
C ASP A 94 -1.39 5.68 1.89
N ALA A 95 -0.21 5.49 1.32
CA ALA A 95 0.88 6.45 1.43
C ALA A 95 0.56 7.82 0.80
N TYR A 96 -0.28 7.85 -0.24
CA TYR A 96 -0.66 9.10 -0.89
C TYR A 96 -1.63 9.90 -0.02
N THR A 97 -2.66 9.24 0.52
CA THR A 97 -3.59 9.84 1.49
C THR A 97 -2.87 10.38 2.72
N TRP A 98 -1.86 9.65 3.23
CA TRP A 98 -1.01 10.13 4.31
C TRP A 98 -0.22 11.39 3.93
N THR A 99 0.41 11.39 2.75
CA THR A 99 1.21 12.53 2.25
C THR A 99 0.36 13.79 2.08
N LEU A 100 -0.91 13.64 1.71
CA LEU A 100 -1.85 14.77 1.62
C LEU A 100 -2.34 15.26 2.97
N SER A 101 -2.38 14.39 3.98
CA SER A 101 -2.95 14.68 5.30
C SER A 101 -1.91 15.15 6.32
N THR A 102 -0.62 15.12 5.97
CA THR A 102 0.48 15.49 6.86
C THR A 102 0.83 16.98 6.75
N ASP A 103 1.21 17.56 7.89
CA ASP A 103 1.74 18.92 7.95
C ASP A 103 2.96 19.08 7.03
N LEU A 104 3.17 20.31 6.54
CA LEU A 104 4.24 20.68 5.60
C LEU A 104 5.66 20.24 6.05
N GLN A 105 5.87 20.03 7.34
CA GLN A 105 7.16 19.59 7.91
C GLN A 105 7.37 18.07 7.85
N ASN A 106 6.29 17.28 7.67
CA ASN A 106 6.28 15.81 7.74
C ASN A 106 5.95 15.13 6.39
N VAL A 107 5.89 15.89 5.30
CA VAL A 107 5.63 15.38 3.96
C VAL A 107 6.70 14.35 3.57
N GLY A 108 6.28 13.13 3.23
CA GLY A 108 7.18 12.02 2.88
C GLY A 108 7.77 11.26 4.07
N ILE A 109 7.33 11.56 5.30
CA ILE A 109 7.72 10.84 6.53
C ILE A 109 6.58 9.92 6.95
N ILE A 110 6.80 8.60 6.95
CA ILE A 110 5.84 7.62 7.51
C ILE A 110 5.65 7.84 9.02
N PRO A 111 4.44 7.63 9.60
CA PRO A 111 4.25 7.70 11.05
C PRO A 111 5.29 6.86 11.77
N SER A 112 5.94 7.41 12.81
CA SER A 112 6.92 6.67 13.60
C SER A 112 6.25 5.50 14.32
N PHE A 113 7.01 4.44 14.60
CA PHE A 113 6.51 3.30 15.35
C PHE A 113 5.99 3.70 16.75
N GLU A 114 6.65 4.66 17.40
CA GLU A 114 6.23 5.21 18.70
C GLU A 114 4.90 5.96 18.60
N SER A 115 4.73 6.79 17.57
CA SER A 115 3.46 7.49 17.33
C SER A 115 2.32 6.51 17.09
N LEU A 116 2.58 5.42 16.36
CA LEU A 116 1.58 4.36 16.11
C LEU A 116 1.23 3.56 17.38
N MET A 117 2.18 3.41 18.32
CA MET A 117 1.91 2.77 19.61
C MET A 117 0.94 3.56 20.48
N SER A 118 0.88 4.89 20.32
CA SER A 118 -0.03 5.76 21.07
C SER A 118 -1.45 5.82 20.48
N VAL A 119 -1.70 5.19 19.34
CA VAL A 119 -3.03 5.19 18.71
C VAL A 119 -3.95 4.23 19.45
N GLU A 120 -5.04 4.76 20.01
CA GLU A 120 -6.06 3.94 20.64
C GLU A 120 -6.81 3.09 19.60
N PRO A 121 -6.94 1.78 19.83
CA PRO A 121 -7.70 0.93 18.92
C PRO A 121 -9.19 1.27 19.03
N SER A 122 -9.79 1.70 17.93
CA SER A 122 -11.24 1.83 17.78
C SER A 122 -11.79 0.77 16.83
N ASP A 123 -13.02 0.33 17.09
CA ASP A 123 -13.77 -0.58 16.21
C ASP A 123 -14.07 0.03 14.84
N ASP A 124 -14.20 1.35 14.78
CA ASP A 124 -14.46 2.10 13.54
C ASP A 124 -13.18 2.42 12.76
N SER A 125 -12.00 2.25 13.39
CA SER A 125 -10.72 2.54 12.75
C SER A 125 -10.26 1.37 11.87
N SER A 126 -10.10 1.65 10.58
CA SER A 126 -9.53 0.71 9.60
C SER A 126 -8.01 0.53 9.74
N ILE A 127 -7.35 1.34 10.57
CA ILE A 127 -5.90 1.33 10.70
C ILE A 127 -5.45 0.08 11.45
N VAL A 128 -4.55 -0.66 10.81
CA VAL A 128 -3.86 -1.83 11.38
C VAL A 128 -2.39 -1.72 11.00
N VAL A 129 -1.50 -1.95 11.95
CA VAL A 129 -0.06 -1.94 11.71
C VAL A 129 0.47 -3.34 11.96
N VAL A 130 1.03 -4.00 10.95
CA VAL A 130 1.68 -5.30 11.11
C VAL A 130 3.16 -5.09 11.35
N ALA A 131 3.67 -5.52 12.51
CA ALA A 131 5.05 -5.27 12.93
C ALA A 131 5.88 -6.56 12.98
N VAL A 132 7.16 -6.43 12.67
CA VAL A 132 8.19 -7.46 12.85
C VAL A 132 9.02 -7.08 14.06
N ASP A 133 8.81 -7.76 15.18
CA ASP A 133 9.56 -7.55 16.42
C ASP A 133 9.89 -8.90 17.05
N LYS A 134 11.10 -9.43 16.81
CA LYS A 134 11.48 -10.77 17.30
C LYS A 134 11.55 -10.83 18.82
N SER A 135 11.74 -9.70 19.49
CA SER A 135 11.85 -9.64 20.95
C SER A 135 10.50 -9.77 21.63
N ARG A 136 9.44 -9.23 21.02
CA ARG A 136 8.07 -9.19 21.58
C ARG A 136 7.06 -10.07 20.85
N ASP A 137 7.48 -10.81 19.83
CA ASP A 137 6.64 -11.73 19.06
C ASP A 137 7.01 -13.21 19.34
N PRO A 138 6.34 -13.87 20.31
CA PRO A 138 6.59 -15.27 20.60
C PRO A 138 6.20 -16.19 19.43
N GLY A 139 5.21 -15.82 18.62
CA GLY A 139 4.78 -16.60 17.47
C GLY A 139 5.81 -16.60 16.35
N LEU A 140 6.46 -15.44 16.11
CA LEU A 140 7.57 -15.36 15.16
C LEU A 140 8.77 -16.17 15.63
N ARG A 141 9.10 -16.11 16.92
CA ARG A 141 10.18 -16.90 17.51
C ARG A 141 9.93 -18.41 17.39
N GLU A 142 8.70 -18.87 17.59
CA GLU A 142 8.33 -20.27 17.38
C GLU A 142 8.56 -20.70 15.92
N LEU A 143 8.13 -19.89 14.95
CA LEU A 143 8.34 -20.15 13.53
C LEU A 143 9.83 -20.18 13.17
N GLN A 144 10.63 -19.26 13.71
CA GLN A 144 12.08 -19.24 13.50
C GLN A 144 12.74 -20.51 14.04
N ASN A 145 12.39 -20.94 15.25
CA ASN A 145 12.90 -22.17 15.84
C ASN A 145 12.52 -23.39 14.99
N ARG A 146 11.29 -23.42 14.46
CA ARG A 146 10.80 -24.50 13.59
C ARG A 146 11.51 -24.52 12.23
N VAL A 147 11.83 -23.36 11.66
CA VAL A 147 12.65 -23.28 10.43
C VAL A 147 14.07 -23.75 10.71
N ALA A 148 14.69 -23.30 11.80
CA ALA A 148 16.05 -23.69 12.18
C ALA A 148 16.20 -25.19 12.43
N SER A 149 15.15 -25.86 12.95
CA SER A 149 15.18 -27.31 13.16
C SER A 149 14.97 -28.11 11.88
N LEU A 150 14.21 -27.59 10.91
CA LEU A 150 13.90 -28.26 9.65
C LEU A 150 14.94 -28.00 8.56
N SER A 151 15.63 -26.84 8.59
CA SER A 151 16.48 -26.36 7.49
C SER A 151 17.63 -27.30 7.14
N ASN A 152 18.11 -28.09 8.10
CA ASN A 152 19.17 -29.08 7.86
C ASN A 152 18.76 -30.18 6.88
N ASN A 153 17.46 -30.42 6.71
CA ASN A 153 16.93 -31.43 5.80
C ASN A 153 16.63 -30.86 4.40
N TRP A 154 16.75 -29.55 4.19
CA TRP A 154 16.42 -28.91 2.92
C TRP A 154 17.60 -28.98 1.96
N ILE A 155 17.60 -30.00 1.10
CA ILE A 155 18.75 -30.35 0.24
C ILE A 155 18.92 -29.32 -0.89
N THR A 156 17.81 -28.78 -1.40
CA THR A 156 17.83 -27.86 -2.53
C THR A 156 17.13 -26.55 -2.17
N THR A 157 17.50 -25.46 -2.84
CA THR A 157 16.81 -24.16 -2.72
C THR A 157 15.33 -24.27 -3.04
N LYS A 158 14.95 -25.14 -3.98
CA LYS A 158 13.56 -25.41 -4.32
C LYS A 158 12.83 -26.06 -3.15
N ASP A 159 13.41 -27.10 -2.57
CA ASP A 159 12.84 -27.76 -1.39
C ASP A 159 12.72 -26.78 -0.21
N ALA A 160 13.76 -25.99 0.07
CA ALA A 160 13.69 -24.92 1.08
C ALA A 160 12.55 -23.93 0.82
N THR A 161 12.35 -23.55 -0.45
CA THR A 161 11.28 -22.64 -0.87
C THR A 161 9.90 -23.25 -0.65
N ASP A 162 9.69 -24.49 -1.09
CA ASP A 162 8.41 -25.20 -1.01
C ASP A 162 8.03 -25.49 0.46
N GLN A 163 8.99 -25.92 1.27
CA GLN A 163 8.80 -26.19 2.70
C GLN A 163 8.48 -24.91 3.47
N LEU A 164 9.20 -23.82 3.19
CA LEU A 164 8.96 -22.54 3.84
C LEU A 164 7.60 -21.94 3.44
N ALA A 165 7.27 -21.99 2.15
CA ALA A 165 5.97 -21.55 1.65
C ALA A 165 4.82 -22.34 2.28
N SER A 166 4.96 -23.67 2.39
CA SER A 166 3.97 -24.54 3.06
C SER A 166 3.80 -24.20 4.55
N LEU A 167 4.90 -24.00 5.27
CA LEU A 167 4.88 -23.61 6.69
C LEU A 167 4.09 -22.31 6.90
N ILE A 168 4.37 -21.29 6.09
CA ILE A 168 3.74 -19.97 6.17
C ILE A 168 2.28 -20.03 5.74
N CYS A 169 1.99 -20.76 4.67
CA CYS A 169 0.64 -20.98 4.19
C CYS A 169 -0.23 -21.56 5.31
N ASN A 170 0.24 -22.61 5.98
CA ASN A 170 -0.46 -23.24 7.10
C ASN A 170 -0.57 -22.31 8.33
N ARG A 171 0.42 -21.44 8.57
CA ARG A 171 0.38 -20.48 9.68
C ARG A 171 -0.67 -19.38 9.47
N MET A 172 -0.86 -18.92 8.24
CA MET A 172 -1.63 -17.71 7.93
C MET A 172 -2.98 -17.97 7.24
N GLY A 173 -3.64 -19.09 7.57
CA GLY A 173 -5.01 -19.40 7.13
C GLY A 173 -5.13 -20.46 6.05
N GLY A 174 -4.03 -21.11 5.69
CA GLY A 174 -3.98 -22.18 4.69
C GLY A 174 -4.19 -21.69 3.26
N GLY A 175 -4.27 -22.63 2.32
CA GLY A 175 -4.49 -22.37 0.89
C GLY A 175 -5.93 -22.63 0.41
N SER A 176 -6.85 -22.94 1.33
CA SER A 176 -8.22 -23.35 0.99
C SER A 176 -9.21 -22.19 0.86
N LEU A 177 -8.84 -20.99 1.28
CA LEU A 177 -9.73 -19.82 1.24
C LEU A 177 -9.66 -19.13 -0.11
N THR A 178 -10.81 -18.74 -0.65
CA THR A 178 -10.87 -17.78 -1.76
C THR A 178 -10.37 -16.42 -1.29
N GLU A 179 -9.89 -15.58 -2.21
CA GLU A 179 -9.34 -14.25 -1.89
C GLU A 179 -10.35 -13.37 -1.13
N GLU A 180 -11.60 -13.33 -1.58
CA GLU A 180 -12.68 -12.55 -0.96
C GLU A 180 -12.91 -12.99 0.49
N ASN A 181 -12.99 -14.30 0.72
CA ASN A 181 -13.13 -14.87 2.05
C ASN A 181 -11.91 -14.58 2.93
N LEU A 182 -10.71 -14.57 2.34
CA LEU A 182 -9.48 -14.30 3.06
C LEU A 182 -9.39 -12.83 3.51
N VAL A 183 -9.87 -11.87 2.73
CA VAL A 183 -9.97 -10.46 3.13
C VAL A 183 -10.98 -10.26 4.26
N ILE A 184 -12.15 -10.90 4.18
CA ILE A 184 -13.17 -10.82 5.24
C ILE A 184 -12.62 -11.40 6.55
N ARG A 185 -12.06 -12.60 6.50
CA ARG A 185 -11.45 -13.27 7.67
C ARG A 185 -10.26 -12.49 8.22
N TRP A 186 -9.45 -11.90 7.36
CA TRP A 186 -8.37 -11.01 7.78
C TRP A 186 -8.90 -9.84 8.62
N LYS A 187 -9.96 -9.16 8.16
CA LYS A 187 -10.57 -8.05 8.91
C LYS A 187 -11.13 -8.50 10.26
N GLU A 188 -11.86 -9.61 10.29
CA GLU A 188 -12.41 -10.18 11.54
C GLU A 188 -11.29 -10.54 12.53
N CYS A 189 -10.26 -11.26 12.07
CA CYS A 189 -9.15 -11.69 12.92
C CYS A 189 -8.31 -10.50 13.43
N THR A 190 -8.04 -9.51 12.59
CA THR A 190 -7.30 -8.33 13.01
C THR A 190 -8.08 -7.47 13.98
N GLN A 191 -9.41 -7.38 13.83
CA GLN A 191 -10.25 -6.67 14.79
C GLN A 191 -10.22 -7.35 16.16
N LEU A 192 -10.36 -8.68 16.21
CA LEU A 192 -10.23 -9.44 17.46
C LEU A 192 -8.84 -9.25 18.10
N LEU A 193 -7.77 -9.31 17.31
CA LEU A 193 -6.41 -9.11 17.81
C LEU A 193 -6.21 -7.68 18.35
N LYS A 194 -6.74 -6.66 17.67
CA LYS A 194 -6.73 -5.26 18.15
C LYS A 194 -7.37 -5.16 19.52
N SER A 195 -8.56 -5.76 19.71
CA SER A 195 -9.27 -5.77 20.98
C SER A 195 -8.50 -6.53 22.07
N CYS A 196 -7.92 -7.69 21.75
CA CYS A 196 -7.15 -8.48 22.74
C CYS A 196 -5.86 -7.77 23.17
N LEU A 197 -5.12 -7.20 22.22
CA LEU A 197 -3.84 -6.55 22.48
C LEU A 197 -3.98 -5.09 22.94
N HIS A 198 -5.18 -4.51 22.85
CA HIS A 198 -5.43 -3.10 23.10
C HIS A 198 -4.46 -2.20 22.30
N SER A 199 -4.21 -2.57 21.04
CA SER A 199 -3.27 -1.88 20.17
C SER A 199 -3.65 -2.03 18.70
N VAL A 200 -3.37 -1.00 17.90
CA VAL A 200 -3.43 -1.11 16.42
C VAL A 200 -2.25 -1.89 15.84
N ILE A 201 -1.21 -2.14 16.64
CA ILE A 201 0.01 -2.85 16.23
C ILE A 201 -0.14 -4.34 16.52
N LEU A 202 -0.06 -5.13 15.47
CA LEU A 202 -0.19 -6.59 15.50
C LEU A 202 1.15 -7.23 15.13
N PRO A 203 1.72 -8.09 16.00
CA PRO A 203 2.92 -8.85 15.66
C PRO A 203 2.64 -9.81 14.50
N ILE A 204 3.53 -9.85 13.49
CA ILE A 204 3.34 -10.66 12.28
C ILE A 204 3.19 -12.16 12.60
N GLY A 205 3.89 -12.65 13.62
CA GLY A 205 3.86 -14.03 14.07
C GLY A 205 2.58 -14.39 14.81
N SER A 206 1.80 -13.41 15.29
CA SER A 206 0.51 -13.61 15.94
C SER A 206 -0.68 -13.68 14.97
N LEU A 207 -0.47 -13.37 13.68
CA LEU A 207 -1.54 -13.34 12.68
C LEU A 207 -2.00 -14.77 12.32
N PRO A 208 -3.26 -15.15 12.63
CA PRO A 208 -3.77 -16.48 12.26
C PRO A 208 -4.18 -16.56 10.78
N ILE A 209 -4.59 -15.42 10.20
CA ILE A 209 -4.93 -15.25 8.79
C ILE A 209 -4.02 -14.14 8.26
N GLY A 210 -3.48 -14.28 7.05
CA GLY A 210 -2.64 -13.26 6.43
C GLY A 210 -2.93 -13.12 4.93
N LEU A 211 -2.92 -11.88 4.44
CA LEU A 211 -2.96 -11.53 3.03
C LEU A 211 -1.65 -11.91 2.34
N CYS A 212 -1.63 -11.84 1.01
CA CYS A 212 -0.48 -12.17 0.16
C CYS A 212 0.78 -11.37 0.60
N VAL A 213 0.60 -10.09 0.98
CA VAL A 213 1.69 -9.24 1.51
C VAL A 213 2.25 -9.70 2.85
N HIS A 214 1.40 -10.15 3.79
CA HIS A 214 1.87 -10.66 5.10
C HIS A 214 2.63 -11.98 4.93
N ARG A 215 2.11 -12.86 4.06
CA ARG A 215 2.76 -14.13 3.73
C ARG A 215 4.12 -13.90 3.10
N ALA A 216 4.22 -12.96 2.15
CA ALA A 216 5.49 -12.57 1.53
C ALA A 216 6.48 -11.95 2.53
N LEU A 217 6.02 -11.06 3.41
CA LEU A 217 6.84 -10.48 4.47
C LEU A 217 7.39 -11.56 5.41
N LEU A 218 6.52 -12.44 5.91
CA LEU A 218 6.95 -13.53 6.79
C LEU A 218 7.92 -14.49 6.09
N PHE A 219 7.72 -14.76 4.79
CA PHE A 219 8.67 -15.54 4.00
C PHE A 219 10.01 -14.86 3.92
N LYS A 220 10.07 -13.57 3.63
CA LYS A 220 11.32 -12.82 3.59
C LYS A 220 12.04 -12.86 4.94
N VAL A 221 11.33 -12.65 6.05
CA VAL A 221 11.88 -12.72 7.42
C VAL A 221 12.49 -14.11 7.71
N LEU A 222 11.79 -15.19 7.38
CA LEU A 222 12.25 -16.55 7.64
C LEU A 222 13.32 -17.03 6.64
N ALA A 223 13.25 -16.58 5.38
CA ALA A 223 14.26 -16.86 4.36
C ALA A 223 15.59 -16.20 4.72
N ASP A 224 15.57 -14.99 5.31
CA ASP A 224 16.76 -14.32 5.79
C ASP A 224 17.46 -15.11 6.92
N LEU A 225 16.72 -15.90 7.72
CA LEU A 225 17.29 -16.77 8.78
C LEU A 225 18.18 -17.88 8.23
N ILE A 226 17.79 -18.46 7.08
CA ILE A 226 18.51 -19.57 6.43
C ILE A 226 19.34 -19.12 5.23
N ASN A 227 19.56 -17.81 5.08
CA ASN A 227 20.29 -17.19 3.97
C ASN A 227 19.75 -17.56 2.58
N LEU A 228 18.42 -17.76 2.46
CA LEU A 228 17.76 -18.02 1.18
C LEU A 228 17.57 -16.68 0.42
N PRO A 229 18.22 -16.48 -0.74
CA PRO A 229 18.16 -15.21 -1.46
C PRO A 229 16.77 -15.00 -2.07
N CYS A 230 16.03 -14.04 -1.50
CA CYS A 230 14.70 -13.69 -2.00
C CYS A 230 14.43 -12.19 -1.92
N ARG A 231 13.51 -11.74 -2.76
CA ARG A 231 13.02 -10.36 -2.84
C ARG A 231 11.49 -10.36 -2.82
N ILE A 232 10.86 -9.24 -2.46
CA ILE A 232 9.41 -9.06 -2.56
C ILE A 232 9.11 -8.19 -3.77
N ALA A 233 8.19 -8.65 -4.62
CA ALA A 233 7.68 -7.89 -5.74
C ALA A 233 6.21 -7.54 -5.51
N LYS A 234 5.83 -6.33 -5.94
CA LYS A 234 4.43 -5.90 -6.00
C LYS A 234 3.68 -6.74 -7.04
N GLY A 235 2.45 -7.10 -6.70
CA GLY A 235 1.58 -7.95 -7.48
C GLY A 235 1.60 -9.41 -7.02
N CYS A 236 0.45 -10.06 -7.17
CA CYS A 236 0.34 -11.50 -7.03
C CYS A 236 -0.56 -12.04 -8.14
N LYS A 237 -0.14 -13.13 -8.79
CA LYS A 237 -0.91 -13.77 -9.86
C LYS A 237 -2.31 -14.24 -9.40
N TYR A 238 -2.47 -14.49 -8.11
CA TYR A 238 -3.70 -15.06 -7.54
C TYR A 238 -4.54 -14.08 -6.76
N CYS A 239 -3.99 -12.91 -6.42
CA CYS A 239 -4.70 -11.88 -5.69
C CYS A 239 -5.11 -10.82 -6.73
N ARG A 240 -6.41 -10.60 -6.91
CA ARG A 240 -6.98 -9.55 -7.77
C ARG A 240 -6.89 -8.16 -7.14
N ASN A 241 -6.31 -8.06 -5.95
CA ASN A 241 -6.11 -6.82 -5.23
C ASN A 241 -4.78 -6.13 -5.57
N ASP A 242 -4.79 -4.80 -5.67
CA ASP A 242 -3.62 -3.94 -5.97
C ASP A 242 -2.51 -3.98 -4.90
N VAL A 243 -2.84 -4.51 -3.71
CA VAL A 243 -1.93 -4.72 -2.59
C VAL A 243 -1.35 -6.15 -2.56
N GLY A 244 -1.53 -6.91 -3.64
CA GLY A 244 -0.90 -8.22 -3.79
C GLY A 244 0.64 -8.11 -3.73
N ALA A 245 1.29 -9.10 -3.14
CA ALA A 245 2.75 -9.23 -3.16
C ALA A 245 3.16 -10.69 -3.35
N SER A 246 4.33 -10.89 -3.94
CA SER A 246 4.91 -12.21 -4.18
C SER A 246 6.39 -12.23 -3.79
N CYS A 247 6.86 -13.35 -3.26
CA CYS A 247 8.29 -13.57 -3.04
C CYS A 247 8.94 -14.19 -4.27
N ILE A 248 10.10 -13.69 -4.66
CA ILE A 248 10.88 -14.23 -5.78
C ILE A 248 12.21 -14.71 -5.23
N VAL A 249 12.46 -16.00 -5.36
CA VAL A 249 13.67 -16.68 -4.87
C VAL A 249 14.65 -16.85 -6.03
N GLN A 250 15.92 -16.58 -5.77
CA GLN A 250 16.98 -16.76 -6.75
C GLN A 250 17.60 -18.16 -6.63
N PHE A 251 17.81 -18.83 -7.76
CA PHE A 251 18.42 -20.16 -7.85
C PHE A 251 19.48 -20.19 -8.95
N GLY A 252 20.77 -20.11 -8.59
CA GLY A 252 21.84 -20.04 -9.59
C GLY A 252 21.61 -18.88 -10.58
N SER A 253 21.55 -19.16 -11.88
CA SER A 253 21.18 -18.21 -12.94
C SER A 253 19.67 -18.00 -13.11
N ASP A 254 18.84 -18.89 -12.56
CA ASP A 254 17.38 -18.89 -12.71
C ASP A 254 16.67 -18.21 -11.53
N ARG A 255 15.42 -17.77 -11.76
CA ARG A 255 14.57 -17.13 -10.74
C ARG A 255 13.23 -17.85 -10.70
N PHE A 256 12.80 -18.26 -9.50
CA PHE A 256 11.49 -18.86 -9.28
C PHE A 256 10.63 -17.92 -8.42
N VAL A 257 9.32 -17.94 -8.66
CA VAL A 257 8.36 -17.22 -7.82
C VAL A 257 7.86 -18.17 -6.74
N ALA A 258 8.18 -17.88 -5.49
CA ALA A 258 7.55 -18.52 -4.34
C ALA A 258 6.15 -17.92 -4.20
N LEU A 259 5.16 -18.63 -4.72
CA LEU A 259 3.77 -18.20 -4.68
C LEU A 259 3.13 -18.74 -3.40
N ILE A 260 3.04 -17.89 -2.39
CA ILE A 260 2.39 -18.24 -1.13
C ILE A 260 0.93 -17.80 -1.24
N LYS A 261 0.08 -18.71 -1.69
CA LYS A 261 -1.38 -18.58 -1.53
C LYS A 261 -1.74 -18.72 -0.08
#